data_AF-A0A453N9R9-F1
#
_entry.id   AF-A0A453N9R9-F1
#
_cell.length_a   1.000
_cell.length_b   1.000
_cell.length_c   1.000
_cell.angle_alpha   90.00
_cell.angle_beta   90.00
_cell.angle_gamma   90.00
#
_symmetry.space_group_name_H-M   'P 1'
#
loop_
_entity.id
_entity.type
_entity.pdbx_description
1 polymer ?
#
loop_
_entity_poly.entity_id
_entity_poly.type
_entity_poly.pdbx_seq_one_letter_code
_entity_poly.pdbx_strand_id
1 'polypeptide(L)' 'RSIDIGSFSGYGELNQALAHMFGMEGQLEDRQSIGWKCIYQDDEGDFLLLGDGPWE' A
#
# COMPACT_ATOMS: atom_id res chain seq x y z
N ARG A 1 12.99 3.28 5.05
CA ARG A 1 12.50 4.28 4.06
C ARG A 1 11.23 4.86 4.64
N SER A 2 10.97 6.15 4.43
CA SER A 2 9.77 6.82 4.95
C SER A 2 9.10 7.56 3.80
N ILE A 3 7.77 7.54 3.79
CA ILE A 3 6.94 8.24 2.79
C ILE A 3 5.81 8.95 3.52
N ASP A 4 5.39 10.07 2.96
CA ASP A 4 4.20 10.77 3.41
C ASP A 4 2.97 10.21 2.65
N ILE A 5 2.05 9.56 3.39
CA ILE A 5 0.86 8.94 2.78
C ILE A 5 -0.11 10.02 2.28
N GLY A 6 -0.17 11.18 2.94
CA GLY A 6 -1.05 12.30 2.58
C GLY A 6 -0.69 12.98 1.25
N SER A 7 0.50 12.70 0.70
CA SER A 7 0.94 13.21 -0.60
C SER A 7 0.36 12.43 -1.80
N PHE A 8 -0.36 11.34 -1.57
CA PHE A 8 -0.96 10.51 -2.62
C PHE A 8 -2.47 10.74 -2.75
N SER A 9 -3.02 10.55 -3.95
CA SER A 9 -4.46 10.72 -4.22
C SER A 9 -5.25 9.41 -4.15
N GLY A 10 -4.58 8.29 -3.89
CA GLY A 10 -5.20 6.97 -3.87
C GLY A 10 -4.23 5.84 -3.57
N TYR A 11 -4.78 4.66 -3.25
CA TYR A 11 -4.01 3.42 -3.09
C TYR A 11 -3.21 3.04 -4.34
N GLY A 12 -3.68 3.42 -5.53
CA GLY A 12 -2.95 3.16 -6.78
C GLY A 12 -1.59 3.86 -6.84
N GLU A 13 -1.56 5.17 -6.57
CA GLU A 13 -0.30 5.93 -6.54
C GLU A 13 0.62 5.45 -5.41
N LEU A 14 0.06 5.17 -4.24
CA LEU A 14 0.80 4.62 -3.10
C LEU A 14 1.46 3.28 -3.46
N ASN A 15 0.72 2.37 -4.08
CA ASN A 15 1.23 1.05 -4.49
C ASN A 15 2.35 1.19 -5.52
N GLN A 16 2.23 2.08 -6.50
CA GLN A 16 3.29 2.34 -7.47
C GLN A 16 4.55 2.91 -6.82
N ALA A 17 4.40 3.86 -5.90
CA ALA A 17 5.52 4.44 -5.16
C ALA A 17 6.23 3.40 -4.28
N LEU A 18 5.46 2.54 -3.60
CA LEU A 18 6.01 1.42 -2.83
C LEU A 18 6.72 0.42 -3.74
N ALA A 19 6.10 0.02 -4.84
CA ALA A 19 6.70 -0.89 -5.81
C ALA A 19 8.03 -0.36 -6.33
N HIS A 20 8.10 0.92 -6.70
CA HIS A 20 9.33 1.57 -7.13
C HIS A 20 10.37 1.64 -6.00
N MET A 21 9.97 2.02 -4.78
CA MET A 21 10.89 2.05 -3.64
C MET A 21 11.54 0.70 -3.36
N PHE A 22 10.81 -0.40 -3.51
CA PHE A 22 11.29 -1.74 -3.18
C PHE A 22 11.75 -2.56 -4.39
N GLY A 23 11.66 -2.03 -5.61
CA GLY A 23 12.00 -2.77 -6.85
C GLY A 23 11.03 -3.92 -7.13
N MET A 24 9.75 -3.72 -6.80
CA MET A 24 8.65 -4.68 -6.89
C MET A 24 7.56 -4.24 -7.88
N GLU A 25 7.93 -3.44 -8.88
CA GLU A 25 7.04 -2.99 -9.97
C GLU A 25 6.31 -4.19 -10.60
N GLY A 26 5.00 -4.09 -10.80
CA GLY A 26 4.14 -5.18 -11.28
C GLY A 26 3.71 -6.22 -10.23
N GLN A 27 4.25 -6.21 -9.01
CA GLN A 27 3.92 -7.22 -7.97
C GLN A 27 2.90 -6.75 -6.92
N LEU A 28 2.71 -5.44 -6.78
CA LEU A 28 1.79 -4.82 -5.81
C LEU A 28 0.50 -4.27 -6.44
N GLU A 29 0.41 -4.29 -7.78
CA GLU A 29 -0.64 -3.59 -8.53
C GLU A 29 -1.91 -4.44 -8.73
N ASP A 30 -1.81 -5.77 -8.57
CA ASP A 30 -2.93 -6.69 -8.81
C ASP A 30 -3.51 -7.23 -7.48
N ARG A 31 -4.69 -6.73 -7.11
CA ARG A 31 -5.39 -7.10 -5.87
C ARG A 31 -5.98 -8.52 -5.88
N GLN A 32 -6.11 -9.14 -7.06
CA GLN A 32 -6.70 -10.47 -7.26
C GLN A 32 -5.66 -11.58 -7.40
N SER A 33 -4.39 -11.23 -7.60
CA SER A 33 -3.31 -12.20 -7.73
C SER A 33 -2.84 -12.70 -6.37
N ILE A 34 -2.33 -13.93 -6.37
CA ILE A 34 -1.65 -14.58 -5.25
C ILE A 34 -0.27 -13.91 -5.12
N GLY A 35 -0.25 -12.65 -4.69
CA GLY A 35 0.90 -11.76 -4.71
C GLY A 35 1.22 -11.17 -3.34
N TRP A 36 2.02 -10.11 -3.37
CA TRP A 36 2.41 -9.38 -2.17
C TRP A 36 1.23 -8.56 -1.63
N LYS A 37 1.09 -8.51 -0.31
CA LYS A 37 0.07 -7.71 0.37
C LYS A 37 0.74 -6.71 1.30
N CYS A 38 0.31 -5.46 1.20
CA CYS A 38 0.72 -4.41 2.12
C CYS A 38 -0.20 -4.39 3.34
N ILE A 39 0.38 -4.36 4.54
CA ILE A 39 -0.34 -4.18 5.80
C ILE A 39 0.20 -2.96 6.53
N TYR A 40 -0.63 -2.35 7.36
CA TYR A 40 -0.22 -1.29 8.28
C TYR A 40 -0.71 -1.59 9.69
N GLN A 41 -0.05 -1.01 10.68
CA GLN A 41 -0.52 -1.04 12.06
C GLN A 41 -1.26 0.26 12.34
N ASP A 42 -2.47 0.17 12.91
CA ASP A 42 -3.22 1.34 13.35
C ASP A 42 -2.82 1.79 14.77
N ASP A 43 -3.51 2.81 15.30
CA ASP A 43 -3.29 3.33 16.66
C ASP A 43 -3.72 2.34 17.76
N GLU A 44 -4.61 1.41 17.44
CA GLU A 44 -5.06 0.34 18.33
C GLU A 44 -4.06 -0.83 18.39
N GLY A 45 -3.07 -0.81 17.49
CA GLY A 45 -2.02 -1.82 17.40
C GLY A 45 -2.40 -3.00 16.51
N ASP A 46 -3.52 -2.96 15.82
CA ASP A 46 -4.01 -4.00 14.94
C ASP A 46 -3.36 -3.91 13.55
N PHE A 47 -3.08 -5.07 12.96
CA PHE A 47 -2.56 -5.16 11.59
C PHE A 47 -3.71 -5.23 10.59
N LEU A 48 -3.84 -4.17 9.78
CA LEU A 48 -4.89 -4.03 8.78
C LEU A 48 -4.33 -4.12 7.36
N LEU A 49 -5.15 -4.61 6.43
CA LEU A 49 -4.79 -4.66 5.02
C LEU A 49 -4.85 -3.26 4.42
N LEU A 50 -3.75 -2.83 3.81
CA LEU A 50 -3.69 -1.56 3.11
C LEU A 50 -4.57 -1.63 1.84
N GLY A 51 -5.54 -0.74 1.74
CA GLY A 51 -6.47 -0.69 0.60
C GLY A 51 -7.87 -1.21 0.88
N ASP A 52 -8.15 -1.81 2.04
CA ASP A 52 -9.49 -2.36 2.35
C ASP A 52 -10.54 -1.28 2.66
N GLY A 53 -10.11 -0.17 3.27
CA GLY A 53 -10.94 0.99 3.54
C GLY A 53 -11.04 1.96 2.37
N PRO A 54 -11.92 2.98 2.47
CA PRO A 54 -11.89 4.13 1.58
C PRO A 54 -10.55 4.88 1.70
N TRP A 55 -10.13 5.49 0.59
CA TRP A 55 -9.02 6.44 0.58
C TRP A 55 -9.59 7.83 0.87
N GLU A 56 -9.67 8.25 2.14
CA GLU A 56 -9.95 9.63 2.61
C GLU A 56 -9.42 9.85 4.04
#